data_AF-A0A178U9Q6-F1
#
_entry.id   AF-A0A178U9Q6-F1
#
_cell.length_a   1.000
_cell.length_b   1.000
_cell.length_c   1.000
_cell.angle_alpha   90.00
_cell.angle_beta   90.00
_cell.angle_gamma   90.00
#
_symmetry.space_group_name_H-M   'P 1'
#
loop_
_entity.id
_entity.type
_entity.pdbx_description
1 polymer ?
#
loop_
_entity_poly.entity_id
_entity_poly.type
_entity_poly.pdbx_seq_one_letter_code
_entity_poly.pdbx_strand_id
1 'polypeptide(L)'
;MLDRMFLGIQHLYRKPVYARTKQCSINYPNNGPLPPDAPSWCQAPFDPEGLLSSLMATVTCLVGLHYGHIIIHFKDHKKRLNQWILRSFCLLMLGLALNLFGMHLNKPLYTLSYMCVTSGASGFLLSAIYLMVDVYGYKRASLVLEWMGIHALPIYVLIACNLVFLIIHGFYWKNPINNLLHLIGIGK
;
A
#
# COMPACT_ATOMS: atom_id res chain seq x y z
N MET A 1 -16.70 3.30 21.58
CA MET A 1 -16.00 2.70 20.42
C MET A 1 -17.00 2.54 19.28
N LEU A 2 -17.07 3.49 18.33
CA LEU A 2 -18.06 3.53 17.24
C LEU A 2 -17.84 4.62 16.15
N ASP A 3 -16.77 5.43 16.12
CA ASP A 3 -15.55 5.11 15.32
C ASP A 3 -14.30 5.88 15.82
N ARG A 4 -14.11 6.15 17.11
CA ARG A 4 -14.30 5.23 18.22
C ARG A 4 -15.22 5.83 19.32
N MET A 5 -16.20 6.66 18.95
CA MET A 5 -17.56 6.65 19.57
C MET A 5 -18.60 7.33 18.67
N PHE A 6 -18.17 8.39 17.98
CA PHE A 6 -18.45 8.55 16.56
C PHE A 6 -17.20 9.06 15.82
N LEU A 7 -16.26 9.74 16.51
CA LEU A 7 -14.82 9.81 16.18
C LEU A 7 -13.94 9.85 17.46
N GLY A 8 -13.97 10.95 18.23
CA GLY A 8 -13.41 11.08 19.60
C GLY A 8 -11.86 11.07 19.73
N ILE A 9 -11.34 10.89 20.97
CA ILE A 9 -9.90 10.67 21.37
C ILE A 9 -9.34 9.32 20.87
N GLN A 10 -9.81 8.94 19.70
CA GLN A 10 -10.30 7.60 19.46
C GLN A 10 -10.28 7.31 17.93
N HIS A 11 -10.29 8.32 17.06
CA HIS A 11 -9.83 8.19 15.66
C HIS A 11 -8.28 8.00 15.50
N LEU A 12 -7.59 7.64 16.58
CA LEU A 12 -6.13 7.53 16.63
C LEU A 12 -5.65 6.09 16.36
N TYR A 13 -4.37 5.97 16.03
CA TYR A 13 -3.58 4.75 16.19
C TYR A 13 -3.65 4.42 17.78
N ARG A 14 -4.00 3.17 18.27
CA ARG A 14 -4.01 2.39 19.62
C ARG A 14 -2.80 1.70 20.43
N LYS A 15 -1.88 0.87 19.85
CA LYS A 15 -0.62 0.16 20.37
C LYS A 15 0.73 0.64 19.68
N PRO A 16 1.98 0.21 19.95
CA PRO A 16 3.17 0.95 19.40
C PRO A 16 3.53 0.82 17.88
N VAL A 17 3.99 1.92 17.23
CA VAL A 17 4.93 1.83 16.07
C VAL A 17 6.31 1.35 16.55
N TYR A 18 6.69 1.83 17.73
CA TYR A 18 8.06 1.91 18.19
C TYR A 18 8.53 0.70 19.01
N ALA A 19 7.73 -0.36 19.13
CA ALA A 19 8.06 -1.55 19.93
C ALA A 19 9.40 -2.21 19.55
N ARG A 20 9.83 -2.10 18.28
CA ARG A 20 11.10 -2.65 17.76
C ARG A 20 12.33 -1.74 17.91
N THR A 21 12.23 -0.61 18.61
CA THR A 21 13.34 0.36 18.79
C THR A 21 14.24 0.00 19.97
N LYS A 22 15.51 0.45 19.97
CA LYS A 22 16.47 0.26 21.10
C LYS A 22 15.97 0.80 22.45
N GLN A 23 14.96 1.69 22.43
CA GLN A 23 14.42 2.36 23.60
C GLN A 23 13.17 1.68 24.17
N CYS A 24 12.33 1.06 23.32
CA CYS A 24 11.21 0.24 23.77
C CYS A 24 11.56 -1.25 23.90
N SER A 25 12.75 -1.66 23.44
CA SER A 25 13.24 -3.03 23.47
C SER A 25 14.73 -3.06 23.77
N ILE A 26 15.09 -3.73 24.87
CA ILE A 26 16.47 -4.11 25.18
C ILE A 26 17.08 -5.00 24.07
N ASN A 27 16.25 -5.74 23.32
CA ASN A 27 16.65 -6.81 22.40
C ASN A 27 16.69 -6.38 20.90
N TYR A 28 16.99 -5.12 20.61
CA TYR A 28 17.08 -4.59 19.24
C TYR A 28 17.98 -5.45 18.32
N PRO A 29 17.61 -5.71 17.05
CA PRO A 29 16.51 -5.11 16.29
C PRO A 29 15.11 -5.73 16.52
N ASN A 30 14.98 -6.64 17.48
CA ASN A 30 13.69 -7.25 17.81
C ASN A 30 12.87 -6.42 18.81
N ASN A 31 11.60 -6.80 18.99
CA ASN A 31 10.83 -6.45 20.18
C ASN A 31 11.48 -7.11 21.42
N GLY A 32 11.22 -6.55 22.60
CA GLY A 32 11.81 -7.01 23.85
C GLY A 32 11.19 -6.28 25.03
N PRO A 33 11.66 -6.53 26.26
CA PRO A 33 11.20 -5.79 27.43
C PRO A 33 11.58 -4.31 27.30
N LEU A 34 10.68 -3.46 27.81
CA LEU A 34 10.99 -2.09 28.16
C LEU A 34 12.19 -2.09 29.13
N PRO A 35 13.23 -1.26 28.91
CA PRO A 35 14.26 -0.96 29.91
C PRO A 35 13.68 -0.57 31.29
N PRO A 36 14.43 -0.71 32.40
CA PRO A 36 14.00 -0.18 33.69
C PRO A 36 13.76 1.35 33.63
N ASP A 37 14.56 2.07 32.82
CA ASP A 37 14.42 3.51 32.56
C ASP A 37 13.42 3.83 31.42
N ALA A 38 12.50 2.91 31.08
CA ALA A 38 11.67 3.05 29.89
C ALA A 38 10.50 4.05 30.03
N PRO A 39 10.20 4.83 28.98
CA PRO A 39 9.12 5.79 28.99
C PRO A 39 7.75 5.17 28.65
N SER A 40 6.69 5.77 29.20
CA SER A 40 5.29 5.31 29.11
C SER A 40 4.71 5.24 27.69
N TRP A 41 5.29 5.95 26.71
CA TRP A 41 4.79 5.96 25.32
C TRP A 41 5.10 4.67 24.54
N CYS A 42 5.97 3.78 25.05
CA CYS A 42 6.14 2.43 24.51
C CYS A 42 4.90 1.52 24.69
N GLN A 43 3.80 2.05 25.27
CA GLN A 43 2.48 1.42 25.32
C GLN A 43 1.38 2.29 24.66
N ALA A 44 1.77 3.39 23.98
CA ALA A 44 0.95 4.21 23.09
C ALA A 44 1.22 3.81 21.59
N PRO A 45 0.60 4.36 20.51
CA PRO A 45 -0.62 3.67 20.03
C PRO A 45 -0.87 3.55 18.44
N PHE A 46 -1.42 2.61 17.55
CA PHE A 46 -1.87 1.19 17.08
C PHE A 46 -3.33 0.58 17.14
N ASP A 47 -4.30 1.05 16.30
CA ASP A 47 -5.72 0.57 16.24
C ASP A 47 -6.40 0.72 14.84
N PRO A 48 -6.26 -0.26 13.93
CA PRO A 48 -6.70 -0.16 12.52
C PRO A 48 -8.06 -0.81 12.17
N GLU A 49 -8.76 -1.42 13.13
CA GLU A 49 -9.93 -2.30 12.90
C GLU A 49 -11.29 -1.55 12.92
N GLY A 50 -11.33 -0.31 12.42
CA GLY A 50 -12.55 0.50 12.38
C GLY A 50 -13.48 0.12 11.22
N LEU A 51 -14.80 0.25 11.42
CA LEU A 51 -15.79 0.17 10.35
C LEU A 51 -15.44 1.12 9.19
N LEU A 52 -14.89 2.29 9.53
CA LEU A 52 -14.37 3.26 8.57
C LEU A 52 -13.33 2.66 7.63
N SER A 53 -12.40 1.83 8.10
CA SER A 53 -11.33 1.25 7.28
C SER A 53 -11.90 0.36 6.17
N SER A 54 -12.79 -0.57 6.54
CA SER A 54 -13.48 -1.48 5.61
C SER A 54 -14.45 -0.74 4.68
N LEU A 55 -15.16 0.28 5.18
CA LEU A 55 -16.03 1.13 4.38
C LEU A 55 -15.19 1.92 3.36
N MET A 56 -14.07 2.51 3.77
CA MET A 56 -13.19 3.26 2.88
C MET A 56 -12.51 2.36 1.86
N ALA A 57 -12.10 1.15 2.22
CA ALA A 57 -11.59 0.16 1.26
C ALA A 57 -12.66 -0.23 0.21
N THR A 58 -13.92 -0.40 0.64
CA THR A 58 -15.06 -0.65 -0.25
C THR A 58 -15.32 0.53 -1.18
N VAL A 59 -15.27 1.77 -0.66
CA VAL A 59 -15.38 3.00 -1.46
C VAL A 59 -14.23 3.13 -2.45
N THR A 60 -12.98 2.83 -2.07
CA THR A 60 -11.84 2.77 -3.01
C THR A 60 -12.08 1.78 -4.14
N CYS A 61 -12.61 0.60 -3.83
CA CYS A 61 -12.95 -0.42 -4.84
C CYS A 61 -14.05 0.07 -5.80
N LEU A 62 -15.11 0.67 -5.28
CA LEU A 62 -16.19 1.25 -6.09
C LEU A 62 -15.72 2.44 -6.94
N VAL A 63 -14.82 3.29 -6.41
CA VAL A 63 -14.15 4.35 -7.15
C VAL A 63 -13.31 3.76 -8.28
N GLY A 64 -12.49 2.73 -8.02
CA GLY A 64 -11.71 2.02 -9.04
C GLY A 64 -12.57 1.39 -10.14
N LEU A 65 -13.67 0.72 -9.77
CA LEU A 65 -14.68 0.19 -10.69
C LEU A 65 -15.27 1.30 -11.57
N HIS A 66 -15.54 2.47 -10.99
CA HIS A 66 -16.04 3.64 -11.70
C HIS A 66 -15.00 4.25 -12.65
N TYR A 67 -13.69 4.22 -12.31
CA TYR A 67 -12.61 4.54 -13.25
C TYR A 67 -12.59 3.58 -14.45
N GLY A 68 -12.78 2.28 -14.22
CA GLY A 68 -12.90 1.25 -15.27
C GLY A 68 -14.15 1.43 -16.16
N HIS A 69 -15.30 1.75 -15.56
CA HIS A 69 -16.55 1.98 -16.31
C HIS A 69 -16.44 3.14 -17.32
N ILE A 70 -15.65 4.17 -17.01
CA ILE A 70 -15.36 5.29 -17.94
C ILE A 70 -14.64 4.80 -19.21
N ILE A 71 -13.78 3.77 -19.12
CA ILE A 71 -13.09 3.17 -20.28
C ILE A 71 -14.12 2.58 -21.25
N ILE A 72 -15.07 1.81 -20.72
CA ILE A 72 -16.08 1.09 -21.50
C ILE A 72 -17.07 2.08 -22.13
N HIS A 73 -17.56 3.04 -21.34
CA HIS A 73 -18.62 3.97 -21.76
C HIS A 73 -18.13 5.04 -22.76
N PHE A 74 -16.98 5.67 -22.52
CA PHE A 74 -16.46 6.72 -23.39
C PHE A 74 -15.40 6.15 -24.33
N LYS A 75 -15.63 6.23 -25.65
CA LYS A 75 -14.66 5.74 -26.64
C LYS A 75 -13.52 6.74 -26.92
N ASP A 76 -13.78 8.04 -26.78
CA ASP A 76 -12.78 9.09 -27.09
C ASP A 76 -11.72 9.24 -25.99
N HIS A 77 -10.44 9.09 -26.35
CA HIS A 77 -9.29 9.27 -25.43
C HIS A 77 -9.34 10.60 -24.66
N LYS A 78 -9.65 11.72 -25.35
CA LYS A 78 -9.77 13.06 -24.73
C LYS A 78 -10.91 13.13 -23.70
N LYS A 79 -12.05 12.46 -23.94
CA LYS A 79 -13.20 12.46 -23.02
C LYS A 79 -12.94 11.57 -21.80
N ARG A 80 -12.32 10.38 -21.99
CA ARG A 80 -11.83 9.52 -20.90
C ARG A 80 -10.91 10.30 -19.96
N LEU A 81 -9.84 10.87 -20.53
CA LEU A 81 -8.81 11.60 -19.77
C LEU A 81 -9.39 12.80 -19.02
N ASN A 82 -10.26 13.60 -19.65
CA ASN A 82 -10.89 14.73 -18.98
C ASN A 82 -11.81 14.30 -17.81
N GLN A 83 -12.59 13.23 -17.98
CA GLN A 83 -13.42 12.68 -16.90
C GLN A 83 -12.57 12.14 -15.75
N TRP A 84 -11.46 11.45 -16.04
CA TRP A 84 -10.54 10.96 -15.02
C TRP A 84 -9.82 12.09 -14.27
N ILE A 85 -9.25 13.06 -14.98
CA ILE A 85 -8.57 14.21 -14.38
C ILE A 85 -9.53 15.02 -13.50
N LEU A 86 -10.75 15.29 -13.98
CA LEU A 86 -11.77 16.00 -13.20
C LEU A 86 -12.15 15.23 -11.92
N ARG A 87 -12.42 13.92 -12.03
CA ARG A 87 -12.78 13.08 -10.86
C ARG A 87 -11.60 12.91 -9.89
N SER A 88 -10.38 12.82 -10.40
CA SER A 88 -9.13 12.76 -9.60
C SER A 88 -8.92 14.07 -8.83
N PHE A 89 -9.11 15.20 -9.50
CA PHE A 89 -9.01 16.53 -8.90
C PHE A 89 -10.09 16.74 -7.82
N CYS A 90 -11.35 16.40 -8.09
CA CYS A 90 -12.42 16.48 -7.10
C CYS A 90 -12.14 15.63 -5.85
N LEU A 91 -11.68 14.38 -6.02
CA LEU A 91 -11.31 13.51 -4.89
C LEU A 91 -10.11 14.05 -4.11
N LEU A 92 -9.07 14.53 -4.79
CA LEU A 92 -7.89 15.10 -4.15
C LEU A 92 -8.21 16.39 -3.38
N MET A 93 -8.98 17.31 -3.98
CA MET A 93 -9.44 18.53 -3.31
C MET A 93 -10.36 18.24 -2.12
N LEU A 94 -11.26 17.25 -2.24
CA LEU A 94 -12.09 16.78 -1.14
C LEU A 94 -11.23 16.20 0.00
N GLY A 95 -10.27 15.33 -0.30
CA GLY A 95 -9.37 14.74 0.69
C GLY A 95 -8.51 15.76 1.44
N LEU A 96 -8.03 16.79 0.73
CA LEU A 96 -7.32 17.93 1.32
C LEU A 96 -8.24 18.77 2.21
N ALA A 97 -9.46 19.10 1.74
CA ALA A 97 -10.44 19.85 2.54
C ALA A 97 -10.82 19.11 3.84
N LEU A 98 -11.04 17.79 3.78
CA LEU A 98 -11.36 16.98 4.95
C LEU A 98 -10.21 16.90 5.95
N ASN A 99 -8.96 16.96 5.49
CA ASN A 99 -7.80 17.09 6.37
C ASN A 99 -7.76 18.47 7.06
N LEU A 100 -8.14 19.55 6.35
CA LEU A 100 -8.28 20.90 6.95
C LEU A 100 -9.44 20.96 7.98
N PHE A 101 -10.53 20.22 7.76
CA PHE A 101 -11.62 20.04 8.74
C PHE A 101 -11.28 19.05 9.88
N GLY A 102 -10.01 18.65 10.04
CA GLY A 102 -9.52 17.92 11.21
C GLY A 102 -9.48 16.39 11.09
N MET A 103 -9.98 15.80 10.00
CA MET A 103 -9.81 14.36 9.73
C MET A 103 -8.43 14.10 9.13
N HIS A 104 -7.44 13.94 10.00
CA HIS A 104 -6.03 13.79 9.63
C HIS A 104 -5.76 12.58 8.71
N LEU A 105 -4.76 12.71 7.82
CA LEU A 105 -4.29 11.66 6.92
C LEU A 105 -3.62 10.51 7.70
N ASN A 106 -4.42 9.52 8.10
CA ASN A 106 -3.98 8.38 8.90
C ASN A 106 -4.05 7.10 8.04
N LYS A 107 -3.09 6.95 7.11
CA LYS A 107 -2.81 5.70 6.35
C LYS A 107 -3.13 4.41 7.14
N PRO A 108 -2.65 4.27 8.39
CA PRO A 108 -2.99 3.19 9.32
C PRO A 108 -4.45 2.80 9.51
N LEU A 109 -5.34 3.79 9.66
CA LEU A 109 -6.78 3.61 9.87
C LEU A 109 -7.54 3.72 8.54
N TYR A 110 -6.81 3.92 7.44
CA TYR A 110 -7.32 4.17 6.11
C TYR A 110 -8.42 5.25 6.08
N THR A 111 -8.15 6.38 6.78
CA THR A 111 -9.15 7.45 7.00
C THR A 111 -9.72 8.03 5.70
N LEU A 112 -10.94 8.56 5.75
CA LEU A 112 -11.66 9.05 4.57
C LEU A 112 -10.88 10.12 3.79
N SER A 113 -10.17 11.02 4.48
CA SER A 113 -9.23 11.98 3.85
C SER A 113 -8.07 11.29 3.15
N TYR A 114 -7.46 10.26 3.76
CA TYR A 114 -6.38 9.47 3.16
C TYR A 114 -6.88 8.67 1.95
N MET A 115 -8.08 8.09 2.02
CA MET A 115 -8.73 7.43 0.88
C MET A 115 -8.96 8.42 -0.26
N CYS A 116 -9.53 9.60 -0.01
CA CYS A 116 -9.79 10.60 -1.04
C CYS A 116 -8.49 11.13 -1.70
N VAL A 117 -7.44 11.41 -0.91
CA VAL A 117 -6.13 11.83 -1.46
C VAL A 117 -5.46 10.70 -2.26
N THR A 118 -5.43 9.46 -1.75
CA THR A 118 -4.76 8.35 -2.45
C THR A 118 -5.53 7.88 -3.68
N SER A 119 -6.86 7.83 -3.65
CA SER A 119 -7.67 7.55 -4.84
C SER A 119 -7.52 8.63 -5.91
N GLY A 120 -7.55 9.92 -5.52
CA GLY A 120 -7.26 11.03 -6.42
C GLY A 120 -5.86 10.94 -7.07
N ALA A 121 -4.82 10.74 -6.26
CA ALA A 121 -3.45 10.53 -6.76
C ALA A 121 -3.33 9.30 -7.69
N SER A 122 -4.02 8.20 -7.37
CA SER A 122 -4.04 7.01 -8.23
C SER A 122 -4.74 7.24 -9.56
N GLY A 123 -5.79 8.07 -9.60
CA GLY A 123 -6.48 8.46 -10.84
C GLY A 123 -5.63 9.37 -11.74
N PHE A 124 -4.82 10.27 -11.15
CA PHE A 124 -3.80 11.02 -11.89
C PHE A 124 -2.69 10.12 -12.45
N LEU A 125 -2.20 9.15 -11.65
CA LEU A 125 -1.19 8.18 -12.08
C LEU A 125 -1.71 7.27 -13.22
N LEU A 126 -2.95 6.78 -13.11
CA LEU A 126 -3.65 6.06 -14.18
C LEU A 126 -3.76 6.90 -15.45
N SER A 127 -4.16 8.17 -15.31
CA SER A 127 -4.28 9.12 -16.42
C SER A 127 -2.93 9.36 -17.12
N ALA A 128 -1.83 9.44 -16.37
CA ALA A 128 -0.48 9.61 -16.90
C ALA A 128 0.03 8.36 -17.61
N ILE A 129 -0.18 7.16 -17.04
CA ILE A 129 0.19 5.89 -17.67
C ILE A 129 -0.60 5.69 -18.98
N TYR A 130 -1.91 5.93 -18.97
CA TYR A 130 -2.75 5.85 -20.17
C TYR A 130 -2.28 6.81 -21.27
N LEU A 131 -1.94 8.05 -20.91
CA LEU A 131 -1.41 9.02 -21.87
C LEU A 131 -0.04 8.58 -22.44
N MET A 132 0.84 8.05 -21.60
CA MET A 132 2.16 7.55 -22.03
C MET A 132 2.07 6.30 -22.94
N VAL A 133 1.16 5.37 -22.64
CA VAL A 133 1.07 4.06 -23.33
C VAL A 133 0.10 4.09 -24.51
N ASP A 134 -1.12 4.60 -24.33
CA ASP A 134 -2.19 4.57 -25.35
C ASP A 134 -2.21 5.80 -26.27
N VAL A 135 -1.64 6.94 -25.85
CA VAL A 135 -1.60 8.17 -26.67
C VAL A 135 -0.21 8.42 -27.26
N TYR A 136 0.87 8.23 -26.49
CA TYR A 136 2.25 8.36 -27.00
C TYR A 136 2.91 7.03 -27.42
N GLY A 137 2.31 5.87 -27.15
CA GLY A 137 2.78 4.60 -27.70
C GLY A 137 4.06 4.03 -27.07
N TYR A 138 4.47 4.46 -25.86
CA TYR A 138 5.71 4.02 -25.20
C TYR A 138 5.65 2.60 -24.60
N LYS A 139 5.26 1.61 -25.41
CA LYS A 139 4.98 0.23 -25.00
C LYS A 139 6.18 -0.52 -24.38
N ARG A 140 7.42 -0.12 -24.68
CA ARG A 140 8.62 -0.78 -24.11
C ARG A 140 8.67 -0.71 -22.58
N ALA A 141 8.19 0.39 -21.98
CA ALA A 141 8.12 0.52 -20.53
C ALA A 141 6.93 -0.26 -19.94
N SER A 142 5.80 -0.33 -20.65
CA SER A 142 4.61 -1.04 -20.15
C SER A 142 4.78 -2.56 -20.15
N LEU A 143 5.56 -3.15 -21.06
CA LEU A 143 5.77 -4.61 -21.12
C LEU A 143 6.23 -5.22 -19.78
N VAL A 144 7.08 -4.52 -19.02
CA VAL A 144 7.54 -5.00 -17.70
C VAL A 144 6.41 -4.93 -16.66
N LEU A 145 5.66 -3.82 -16.64
CA LEU A 145 4.50 -3.64 -15.75
C LEU A 145 3.35 -4.59 -16.09
N GLU A 146 3.14 -4.88 -17.38
CA GLU A 146 2.15 -5.81 -17.91
C GLU A 146 2.46 -7.24 -17.48
N TRP A 147 3.71 -7.70 -17.67
CA TRP A 147 4.15 -9.01 -17.21
C TRP A 147 4.05 -9.15 -15.68
N MET A 148 4.51 -8.14 -14.93
CA MET A 148 4.36 -8.11 -13.47
C MET A 148 2.89 -8.08 -13.02
N GLY A 149 1.99 -7.44 -13.79
CA GLY A 149 0.57 -7.37 -13.51
C GLY A 149 -0.15 -8.70 -13.76
N ILE A 150 0.12 -9.36 -14.88
CA ILE A 150 -0.43 -10.68 -15.24
C ILE A 150 0.01 -11.74 -14.21
N HIS A 151 1.26 -11.68 -13.75
CA HIS A 151 1.81 -12.62 -12.77
C HIS A 151 1.77 -12.11 -11.32
N ALA A 152 1.01 -11.05 -11.01
CA ALA A 152 1.04 -10.39 -9.70
C ALA A 152 0.72 -11.33 -8.53
N LEU A 153 -0.29 -12.18 -8.66
CA LEU A 153 -0.69 -13.14 -7.61
C LEU A 153 0.35 -14.25 -7.41
N PRO A 154 0.85 -14.93 -8.46
CA PRO A 154 2.02 -15.81 -8.35
C PRO A 154 3.24 -15.15 -7.70
N ILE A 155 3.62 -13.95 -8.12
CA ILE A 155 4.78 -13.21 -7.59
C ILE A 155 4.58 -12.87 -6.09
N TYR A 156 3.39 -12.42 -5.71
CA TYR A 156 3.04 -12.14 -4.32
C TYR A 156 3.20 -13.38 -3.43
N VAL A 157 2.66 -14.54 -3.85
CA VAL A 157 2.79 -15.80 -3.11
C VAL A 157 4.27 -16.23 -3.02
N LEU A 158 5.01 -16.14 -4.12
CA LEU A 158 6.42 -16.54 -4.19
C LEU A 158 7.31 -15.76 -3.20
N ILE A 159 7.04 -14.45 -3.05
CA ILE A 159 7.76 -13.56 -2.13
C ILE A 159 7.25 -13.71 -0.68
N ALA A 160 5.93 -13.62 -0.46
CA ALA A 160 5.34 -13.63 0.88
C ALA A 160 5.55 -14.94 1.63
N CYS A 161 5.57 -16.08 0.92
CA CYS A 161 5.89 -17.38 1.50
C CYS A 161 7.40 -17.66 1.58
N ASN A 162 8.27 -16.68 1.23
CA ASN A 162 9.72 -16.84 1.09
C ASN A 162 10.15 -17.99 0.16
N LEU A 163 9.27 -18.39 -0.78
CA LEU A 163 9.50 -19.54 -1.66
C LEU A 163 10.74 -19.33 -2.55
N VAL A 164 10.99 -18.08 -2.96
CA VAL A 164 12.23 -17.68 -3.66
C VAL A 164 13.47 -18.09 -2.87
N PHE A 165 13.56 -17.71 -1.59
CA PHE A 165 14.71 -18.02 -0.75
C PHE A 165 14.83 -19.53 -0.49
N LEU A 166 13.71 -20.23 -0.30
CA LEU A 166 13.71 -21.68 -0.12
C LEU A 166 14.19 -22.43 -1.36
N ILE A 167 13.85 -21.98 -2.58
CA ILE A 167 14.36 -22.57 -3.82
C ILE A 167 15.86 -22.28 -3.99
N ILE A 168 16.32 -21.05 -3.73
CA ILE A 168 17.72 -20.64 -3.90
C ILE A 168 18.66 -21.34 -2.90
N HIS A 169 18.24 -21.52 -1.64
CA HIS A 169 19.04 -22.14 -0.59
C HIS A 169 18.78 -23.65 -0.42
N GLY A 170 17.58 -24.13 -0.75
CA GLY A 170 17.17 -25.52 -0.56
C GLY A 170 17.48 -26.46 -1.72
N PHE A 171 17.78 -25.94 -2.92
CA PHE A 171 18.22 -26.77 -4.04
C PHE A 171 19.74 -27.02 -3.96
N TYR A 172 20.11 -28.13 -3.30
CA TYR A 172 21.49 -28.60 -3.15
C TYR A 172 21.76 -29.85 -3.98
N TRP A 173 22.91 -29.92 -4.66
CA TRP A 173 23.27 -31.09 -5.48
C TRP A 173 24.24 -32.03 -4.75
N LYS A 174 23.71 -33.19 -4.32
CA LYS A 174 24.33 -34.21 -3.44
C LYS A 174 24.72 -33.75 -2.03
N ASN A 175 25.40 -32.61 -1.89
CA ASN A 175 25.92 -32.11 -0.62
C ASN A 175 25.36 -30.70 -0.32
N PRO A 176 25.06 -30.35 0.96
CA PRO A 176 24.46 -29.06 1.35
C PRO A 176 25.39 -27.83 1.20
N ILE A 177 26.64 -28.05 0.76
CA ILE A 177 27.59 -26.99 0.38
C ILE A 177 27.33 -26.56 -1.08
N ASN A 178 26.86 -27.48 -1.93
CA ASN A 178 26.61 -27.27 -3.36
C ASN A 178 25.21 -26.69 -3.60
N ASN A 179 24.89 -25.58 -2.92
CA ASN A 179 23.65 -24.84 -3.11
C ASN A 179 23.67 -24.07 -4.44
N LEU A 180 22.49 -23.79 -5.01
CA LEU A 180 22.33 -23.03 -6.25
C LEU A 180 23.11 -21.70 -6.26
N LEU A 181 23.21 -21.03 -5.12
CA LEU A 181 23.93 -19.76 -4.95
C LEU A 181 25.46 -19.89 -5.13
N HIS A 182 26.05 -21.04 -4.75
CA HIS A 182 27.46 -21.37 -5.04
C HIS A 182 27.62 -21.82 -6.51
N LEU A 183 26.62 -22.53 -7.07
CA LEU A 183 26.61 -22.94 -8.48
C LEU A 183 26.57 -21.73 -9.44
N ILE A 184 25.91 -20.64 -9.03
CA ILE A 184 25.83 -19.36 -9.76
C ILE A 184 27.07 -18.46 -9.47
N GLY A 185 27.98 -18.89 -8.58
CA GLY A 185 29.23 -18.19 -8.29
C GLY A 185 29.13 -16.99 -7.34
N ILE A 186 28.02 -16.85 -6.62
CA ILE A 186 27.73 -15.72 -5.72
C ILE A 186 28.19 -16.02 -4.27
N GLY A 187 28.66 -17.25 -3.99
CA GLY A 187 29.26 -17.64 -2.71
C GLY A 187 30.74 -17.97 -2.84
N LYS A 188 31.58 -17.21 -2.14
CA LYS A 188 32.98 -17.51 -1.80
C LYS A 188 33.21 -17.15 -0.34
#